data_AF-A0A836S075-F1
#
_entry.id   AF-A0A836S075-F1
#
_cell.length_a   1.000
_cell.length_b   1.000
_cell.length_c   1.000
_cell.angle_alpha   90.00
_cell.angle_beta   90.00
_cell.angle_gamma   90.00
#
_symmetry.space_group_name_H-M   'P 1'
#
loop_
_entity.id
_entity.type
_entity.pdbx_description
1 polymer ?
#
loop_
_entity_poly.entity_id
_entity_poly.type
_entity_poly.pdbx_seq_one_letter_code
_entity_poly.pdbx_strand_id
1 'polypeptide(L)'
;MYRPFDGRARGGGGARARAGEGRAGGLRHTAAASVMRELVAPVKINNKENLVEIVGTGGDGASTFNISTASTFVLAAAGGRVAKHGNRSLSSSSGSADLLEAAGVNLQLTPEQVAECVEEIGLGFMFAPLHHSAMKHAIGPRKEMAVRTIFNVLGPLTNPAGTPNQLLGVYSEEWLEPLAEVLKKLGSNHVMVIHSEDGLDEISIAAPTKVCELVDGEIKTYSIKPEDFNVERGSLSDLKVDSAEESLSMVQSALENQPGPARDIVIMNAGAAIYVAGIANTLSEGMEKAKEVIKSGKAKEKLAALVEKTQTYQA
;
A
#
# COMPACT_ATOMS: atom_id res chain seq x y z
N MET A 1 -16.19 23.34 -16.09
CA MET A 1 -17.59 22.87 -16.13
C MET A 1 -17.55 21.34 -16.12
N TYR A 2 -17.63 20.75 -14.93
CA TYR A 2 -17.46 19.30 -14.69
C TYR A 2 -18.78 18.59 -15.04
N ARG A 3 -18.74 17.52 -15.85
CA ARG A 3 -19.89 16.61 -16.02
C ARG A 3 -19.71 15.42 -15.06
N PRO A 4 -20.74 15.04 -14.29
CA PRO A 4 -20.70 13.86 -13.44
C PRO A 4 -20.63 12.59 -14.29
N PHE A 5 -19.94 11.58 -13.78
CA PHE A 5 -19.81 10.24 -14.35
C PHE A 5 -21.13 9.50 -14.07
N ASP A 6 -21.99 9.32 -15.09
CA ASP A 6 -23.25 8.58 -14.95
C ASP A 6 -23.06 7.17 -15.55
N GLY A 7 -23.05 6.16 -14.68
CA GLY A 7 -22.72 4.76 -14.99
C GLY A 7 -23.80 3.98 -15.73
N ARG A 8 -24.37 4.53 -16.81
CA ARG A 8 -25.33 3.79 -17.67
C ARG A 8 -24.86 3.73 -19.11
N ALA A 9 -23.96 2.81 -19.42
CA ALA A 9 -23.72 2.39 -20.79
C ALA A 9 -24.75 1.30 -21.18
N ARG A 10 -25.77 1.69 -21.98
CA ARG A 10 -26.57 0.74 -22.77
C ARG A 10 -25.71 0.21 -23.93
N GLY A 11 -25.94 -1.05 -24.29
CA GLY A 11 -25.03 -1.90 -25.06
C GLY A 11 -24.73 -1.47 -26.51
N GLY A 12 -23.63 -2.01 -27.02
CA GLY A 12 -23.33 -2.10 -28.46
C GLY A 12 -22.12 -1.28 -28.94
N GLY A 13 -20.90 -1.61 -28.50
CA GLY A 13 -19.66 -0.99 -29.01
C GLY A 13 -18.39 -1.34 -28.21
N GLY A 14 -18.19 -2.62 -27.89
CA GLY A 14 -17.50 -3.04 -26.66
C GLY A 14 -15.96 -2.92 -26.56
N ALA A 15 -15.19 -2.87 -27.64
CA ALA A 15 -13.72 -3.02 -27.54
C ALA A 15 -12.91 -1.77 -27.93
N ARG A 16 -13.21 -1.14 -29.06
CA ARG A 16 -12.45 0.05 -29.53
C ARG A 16 -12.76 1.33 -28.75
N ALA A 17 -13.98 1.48 -28.24
CA ALA A 17 -14.37 2.63 -27.42
C ALA A 17 -13.74 2.59 -26.02
N ARG A 18 -13.72 1.42 -25.36
CA ARG A 18 -13.04 1.22 -24.07
C ARG A 18 -11.53 1.45 -24.16
N ALA A 19 -10.89 1.02 -25.24
CA ALA A 19 -9.46 1.28 -25.47
C ALA A 19 -9.15 2.78 -25.64
N GLY A 20 -10.04 3.53 -26.31
CA GLY A 20 -9.90 4.99 -26.48
C GLY A 20 -10.12 5.78 -25.19
N GLU A 21 -11.14 5.42 -24.41
CA GLU A 21 -11.42 6.04 -23.10
C GLU A 21 -10.36 5.66 -22.05
N GLY A 22 -9.89 4.41 -22.03
CA GLY A 22 -8.81 3.95 -21.16
C GLY A 22 -7.48 4.68 -21.43
N ARG A 23 -7.14 4.91 -22.70
CA ARG A 23 -5.91 5.62 -23.08
C ARG A 23 -5.96 7.11 -22.73
N ALA A 24 -7.13 7.76 -22.91
CA ALA A 24 -7.34 9.15 -22.51
C ALA A 24 -7.42 9.32 -20.98
N GLY A 25 -8.01 8.37 -20.27
CA GLY A 25 -8.02 8.30 -18.80
C GLY A 25 -6.62 8.16 -18.23
N GLY A 26 -5.84 7.20 -18.73
CA GLY A 26 -4.45 6.99 -18.32
C GLY A 26 -3.56 8.22 -18.49
N LEU A 27 -3.72 9.00 -19.58
CA LEU A 27 -3.02 10.28 -19.77
C LEU A 27 -3.38 11.33 -18.71
N ARG A 28 -4.68 11.45 -18.37
CA ARG A 28 -5.13 12.38 -17.32
C ARG A 28 -4.62 11.99 -15.94
N HIS A 29 -4.66 10.70 -15.60
CA HIS A 29 -4.14 10.19 -14.34
C HIS A 29 -2.62 10.39 -14.23
N THR A 30 -1.87 10.10 -15.29
CA THR A 30 -0.42 10.34 -15.34
C THR A 30 -0.11 11.82 -15.11
N ALA A 31 -0.76 12.73 -15.86
CA ALA A 31 -0.52 14.17 -15.72
C ALA A 31 -0.87 14.69 -14.32
N ALA A 32 -2.00 14.27 -13.75
CA ALA A 32 -2.40 14.66 -12.40
C ALA A 32 -1.39 14.16 -11.35
N ALA A 33 -0.95 12.90 -11.45
CA ALA A 33 0.05 12.34 -10.55
C ALA A 33 1.42 13.03 -10.69
N SER A 34 1.86 13.34 -11.92
CA SER A 34 3.10 14.10 -12.17
C SER A 34 3.09 15.47 -11.50
N VAL A 35 2.02 16.24 -11.68
CA VAL A 35 1.87 17.55 -11.03
C VAL A 35 1.86 17.41 -9.51
N MET A 36 1.17 16.40 -8.98
CA MET A 36 1.19 16.17 -7.53
C MET A 36 2.59 15.83 -7.02
N ARG A 37 3.36 14.99 -7.74
CA ARG A 37 4.77 14.65 -7.41
C ARG A 37 5.69 15.88 -7.45
N GLU A 38 5.46 16.85 -8.33
CA GLU A 38 6.22 18.11 -8.34
C GLU A 38 5.95 19.00 -7.12
N LEU A 39 4.79 18.84 -6.49
CA LEU A 39 4.33 19.66 -5.36
C LEU A 39 4.57 19.01 -3.99
N VAL A 40 5.09 17.77 -3.93
CA VAL A 40 5.38 17.10 -2.65
C VAL A 40 6.69 17.61 -2.05
N ALA A 41 6.81 17.59 -0.72
CA ALA A 41 8.10 17.68 -0.06
C ALA A 41 8.85 16.33 -0.23
N PRO A 42 9.92 16.26 -1.04
CA PRO A 42 10.53 14.99 -1.43
C PRO A 42 11.35 14.38 -0.29
N VAL A 43 11.29 13.06 -0.15
CA VAL A 43 12.15 12.27 0.73
C VAL A 43 13.29 11.69 -0.12
N LYS A 44 14.50 12.23 0.02
CA LYS A 44 15.64 11.81 -0.80
C LYS A 44 16.33 10.61 -0.15
N ILE A 45 16.09 9.43 -0.73
CA ILE A 45 16.75 8.18 -0.32
C ILE A 45 17.86 7.88 -1.32
N ASN A 46 19.10 7.74 -0.84
CA ASN A 46 20.26 7.59 -1.71
C ASN A 46 20.32 6.21 -2.37
N ASN A 47 20.08 5.16 -1.58
CA ASN A 47 20.08 3.79 -2.08
C ASN A 47 18.64 3.27 -2.30
N LYS A 48 18.25 3.15 -3.57
CA LYS A 48 16.93 2.67 -4.00
C LYS A 48 16.84 1.15 -4.18
N GLU A 49 17.93 0.42 -3.95
CA GLU A 49 17.93 -1.04 -3.95
C GLU A 49 16.92 -1.57 -2.93
N ASN A 50 16.07 -2.50 -3.37
CA ASN A 50 14.99 -3.12 -2.60
C ASN A 50 14.04 -2.11 -1.93
N LEU A 51 13.95 -0.88 -2.45
CA LEU A 51 13.04 0.15 -1.95
C LEU A 51 11.63 -0.12 -2.48
N VAL A 52 10.67 -0.30 -1.56
CA VAL A 52 9.28 -0.64 -1.86
C VAL A 52 8.32 0.23 -1.07
N GLU A 53 7.18 0.54 -1.68
CA GLU A 53 6.02 1.07 -1.00
C GLU A 53 4.92 0.00 -0.94
N ILE A 54 4.35 -0.20 0.25
CA ILE A 54 3.15 -1.01 0.45
C ILE A 54 2.00 -0.08 0.81
N VAL A 55 1.05 0.07 -0.10
CA VAL A 55 0.00 1.09 -0.01
C VAL A 55 -1.29 0.60 -0.63
N GLY A 56 -2.42 1.03 -0.06
CA GLY A 56 -3.75 0.80 -0.61
C GLY A 56 -4.41 2.13 -0.98
N THR A 57 -5.38 2.07 -1.89
CA THR A 57 -6.30 3.20 -2.12
C THR A 57 -7.22 3.46 -0.92
N GLY A 58 -7.42 2.46 -0.07
CA GLY A 58 -8.42 2.42 0.98
C GLY A 58 -9.85 2.43 0.43
N GLY A 59 -10.81 2.41 1.36
CA GLY A 59 -12.23 2.50 1.03
C GLY A 59 -12.86 1.19 0.53
N ASP A 60 -12.26 0.05 0.86
CA ASP A 60 -12.84 -1.28 0.70
C ASP A 60 -14.05 -1.53 1.62
N GLY A 61 -14.14 -0.79 2.74
CA GLY A 61 -15.23 -0.90 3.72
C GLY A 61 -15.13 -2.12 4.63
N ALA A 62 -13.99 -2.81 4.66
CA ALA A 62 -13.83 -4.04 5.44
C ALA A 62 -13.51 -3.80 6.91
N SER A 63 -12.93 -2.64 7.25
CA SER A 63 -12.48 -2.28 8.60
C SER A 63 -11.56 -3.33 9.24
N THR A 64 -10.68 -3.93 8.44
CA THR A 64 -9.65 -4.83 8.95
C THR A 64 -8.56 -4.05 9.68
N PHE A 65 -7.78 -4.74 10.51
CA PHE A 65 -6.53 -4.21 11.04
C PHE A 65 -5.58 -3.78 9.90
N ASN A 66 -4.56 -2.97 10.21
CA ASN A 66 -3.70 -2.38 9.17
C ASN A 66 -2.66 -3.36 8.61
N ILE A 67 -3.12 -4.29 7.75
CA ILE A 67 -2.34 -5.35 7.10
C ILE A 67 -1.13 -4.79 6.34
N SER A 68 -1.32 -3.79 5.48
CA SER A 68 -0.21 -3.16 4.76
C SER A 68 0.79 -2.44 5.68
N THR A 69 0.41 -2.03 6.89
CA THR A 69 1.37 -1.49 7.88
C THR A 69 2.13 -2.63 8.56
N ALA A 70 1.45 -3.70 8.97
CA ALA A 70 2.13 -4.88 9.52
C ALA A 70 3.16 -5.47 8.54
N SER A 71 2.80 -5.51 7.26
CA SER A 71 3.63 -6.05 6.19
C SER A 71 4.93 -5.27 5.97
N THR A 72 4.99 -3.97 6.32
CA THR A 72 6.22 -3.18 6.17
C THR A 72 7.31 -3.62 7.13
N PHE A 73 6.95 -4.00 8.36
CA PHE A 73 7.91 -4.47 9.36
C PHE A 73 8.54 -5.79 8.94
N VAL A 74 7.73 -6.69 8.36
CA VAL A 74 8.21 -7.98 7.84
C VAL A 74 9.13 -7.76 6.64
N LEU A 75 8.75 -6.90 5.68
CA LEU A 75 9.60 -6.57 4.53
C LEU A 75 10.93 -5.93 4.98
N ALA A 76 10.90 -4.95 5.89
CA ALA A 76 12.10 -4.31 6.41
C ALA A 76 13.03 -5.32 7.11
N ALA A 77 12.45 -6.27 7.85
CA ALA A 77 13.21 -7.33 8.51
C ALA A 77 13.75 -8.40 7.53
N ALA A 78 13.14 -8.54 6.36
CA ALA A 78 13.62 -9.40 5.27
C ALA A 78 14.78 -8.77 4.46
N GLY A 79 15.16 -7.53 4.76
CA GLY A 79 16.21 -6.78 4.05
C GLY A 79 15.70 -5.77 3.03
N GLY A 80 14.39 -5.54 2.98
CA GLY A 80 13.79 -4.47 2.18
C GLY A 80 13.98 -3.10 2.79
N ARG A 81 13.87 -2.07 1.95
CA ARG A 81 13.73 -0.69 2.39
C ARG A 81 12.30 -0.24 2.16
N VAL A 82 11.67 0.35 3.15
CA VAL A 82 10.26 0.72 3.05
C VAL A 82 10.07 2.20 3.25
N ALA A 83 9.53 2.87 2.23
CA ALA A 83 9.06 4.24 2.31
C ALA A 83 7.53 4.23 2.27
N LYS A 84 6.90 3.99 3.44
CA LYS A 84 5.45 3.89 3.53
C LYS A 84 4.83 5.27 3.57
N HIS A 85 3.99 5.58 2.59
CA HIS A 85 3.10 6.73 2.66
C HIS A 85 1.79 6.33 3.35
N GLY A 86 1.27 7.20 4.22
CA GLY A 86 0.03 6.90 4.93
C GLY A 86 -0.62 8.10 5.59
N ASN A 87 -1.85 7.91 6.04
CA ASN A 87 -2.67 8.95 6.65
C ASN A 87 -3.49 8.40 7.82
N ARG A 88 -4.16 9.31 8.53
CA ARG A 88 -5.23 8.96 9.47
C ARG A 88 -6.44 8.46 8.71
N SER A 89 -7.25 7.63 9.35
CA SER A 89 -8.49 7.14 8.76
C SER A 89 -9.47 8.29 8.46
N LEU A 90 -10.19 8.16 7.35
CA LEU A 90 -11.39 8.96 7.05
C LEU A 90 -12.69 8.15 7.14
N SER A 91 -12.62 6.81 7.09
CA SER A 91 -13.78 5.93 6.95
C SER A 91 -13.64 4.54 7.61
N SER A 92 -12.42 4.10 7.95
CA SER A 92 -12.17 2.90 8.76
C SER A 92 -12.03 3.25 10.26
N SER A 93 -11.99 2.24 11.11
CA SER A 93 -11.71 2.36 12.55
C SER A 93 -10.27 2.77 12.87
N SER A 94 -9.30 2.45 11.99
CA SER A 94 -7.89 2.80 12.18
C SER A 94 -7.15 3.01 10.84
N GLY A 95 -6.48 4.15 10.69
CA GLY A 95 -5.54 4.41 9.60
C GLY A 95 -4.12 4.02 9.98
N SER A 96 -3.22 3.93 9.00
CA SER A 96 -1.82 3.58 9.28
C SER A 96 -1.15 4.56 10.25
N ALA A 97 -1.49 5.86 10.17
CA ALA A 97 -0.96 6.85 11.10
C ALA A 97 -1.52 6.67 12.52
N ASP A 98 -2.80 6.32 12.65
CA ASP A 98 -3.44 6.13 13.96
C ASP A 98 -2.84 4.90 14.68
N LEU A 99 -2.64 3.80 13.95
CA LEU A 99 -1.92 2.63 14.45
C LEU A 99 -0.50 2.95 14.91
N LEU A 100 0.29 3.65 14.08
CA LEU A 100 1.69 3.93 14.37
C LEU A 100 1.82 4.88 15.57
N GLU A 101 0.94 5.87 15.69
CA GLU A 101 0.87 6.75 16.85
C GLU A 101 0.52 5.96 18.12
N ALA A 102 -0.47 5.06 18.06
CA ALA A 102 -0.82 4.17 19.16
C ALA A 102 0.35 3.24 19.56
N ALA A 103 1.21 2.87 18.60
CA ALA A 103 2.43 2.10 18.86
C ALA A 103 3.57 2.94 19.46
N GLY A 104 3.42 4.26 19.56
CA GLY A 104 4.42 5.18 20.09
C GLY A 104 5.36 5.78 19.04
N VAL A 105 5.07 5.63 17.75
CA VAL A 105 5.88 6.25 16.67
C VAL A 105 5.62 7.75 16.66
N ASN A 106 6.70 8.55 16.67
CA ASN A 106 6.58 9.97 16.41
C ASN A 106 6.28 10.19 14.92
N LEU A 107 5.14 10.80 14.60
CA LEU A 107 4.72 11.06 13.21
C LEU A 107 5.27 12.38 12.64
N GLN A 108 5.78 13.26 13.49
CA GLN A 108 6.18 14.63 13.12
C GLN A 108 7.65 14.68 12.66
N LEU A 109 7.98 13.86 11.65
CA LEU A 109 9.32 13.84 11.07
C LEU A 109 9.42 14.78 9.87
N THR A 110 10.60 15.39 9.69
CA THR A 110 10.95 16.08 8.45
C THR A 110 11.29 15.05 7.35
N PRO A 111 11.26 15.43 6.06
CA PRO A 111 11.65 14.53 4.97
C PRO A 111 13.05 13.92 5.13
N GLU A 112 14.00 14.69 5.68
CA GLU A 112 15.36 14.24 5.96
C GLU A 112 15.39 13.16 7.04
N GLN A 113 14.64 13.35 8.14
CA GLN A 113 14.53 12.36 9.21
C GLN A 113 13.85 11.07 8.73
N VAL A 114 12.85 11.18 7.84
CA VAL A 114 12.25 9.99 7.21
C VAL A 114 13.29 9.24 6.38
N ALA A 115 14.13 9.94 5.60
CA ALA A 115 15.19 9.32 4.83
C ALA A 115 16.21 8.59 5.73
N GLU A 116 16.63 9.22 6.84
CA GLU A 116 17.49 8.59 7.84
C GLU A 116 16.88 7.30 8.42
N CYS A 117 15.58 7.29 8.74
CA CYS A 117 14.90 6.07 9.17
C CYS A 117 14.96 4.98 8.10
N VAL A 118 14.72 5.30 6.81
CA VAL A 118 14.82 4.29 5.75
C VAL A 118 16.24 3.77 5.59
N GLU A 119 17.25 4.64 5.69
CA GLU A 119 18.65 4.27 5.48
C GLU A 119 19.24 3.46 6.65
N GLU A 120 18.89 3.80 7.90
CA GLU A 120 19.45 3.15 9.09
C GLU A 120 18.68 1.90 9.52
N ILE A 121 17.34 1.95 9.54
CA ILE A 121 16.51 0.84 10.04
C ILE A 121 15.74 0.13 8.93
N GLY A 122 15.80 0.61 7.69
CA GLY A 122 15.10 0.01 6.54
C GLY A 122 13.62 0.38 6.45
N LEU A 123 13.12 1.30 7.26
CA LEU A 123 11.70 1.67 7.31
C LEU A 123 11.54 3.14 7.70
N GLY A 124 10.79 3.89 6.90
CA GLY A 124 10.36 5.25 7.19
C GLY A 124 8.88 5.42 6.86
N PHE A 125 8.19 6.21 7.69
CA PHE A 125 6.78 6.55 7.50
C PHE A 125 6.63 8.02 7.09
N MET A 126 6.00 8.24 5.94
CA MET A 126 5.68 9.56 5.42
C MET A 126 4.24 9.89 5.78
N PHE A 127 4.04 10.77 6.76
CA PHE A 127 2.71 11.20 7.17
C PHE A 127 2.15 12.20 6.15
N ALA A 128 1.10 11.79 5.41
CA ALA A 128 0.61 12.49 4.23
C ALA A 128 0.40 14.01 4.41
N PRO A 129 -0.16 14.51 5.53
CA PRO A 129 -0.35 15.96 5.74
C PRO A 129 0.95 16.78 5.73
N LEU A 130 2.09 16.18 6.08
CA LEU A 130 3.40 16.86 6.10
C LEU A 130 4.06 16.93 4.71
N HIS A 131 3.74 15.99 3.82
CA HIS A 131 4.34 15.93 2.48
C HIS A 131 3.47 16.56 1.39
N HIS A 132 2.15 16.51 1.53
CA HIS A 132 1.20 16.96 0.52
C HIS A 132 0.52 18.29 0.88
N SER A 133 1.31 19.32 1.20
CA SER A 133 0.79 20.62 1.66
C SER A 133 -0.21 21.27 0.67
N ALA A 134 -0.01 21.07 -0.64
CA ALA A 134 -0.92 21.55 -1.68
C ALA A 134 -2.31 20.88 -1.64
N MET A 135 -2.43 19.67 -1.08
CA MET A 135 -3.70 18.95 -1.00
C MET A 135 -4.72 19.64 -0.08
N LYS A 136 -4.30 20.55 0.81
CA LYS A 136 -5.21 21.35 1.65
C LYS A 136 -6.29 22.08 0.85
N HIS A 137 -5.97 22.49 -0.39
CA HIS A 137 -6.91 23.17 -1.29
C HIS A 137 -7.97 22.24 -1.87
N ALA A 138 -7.73 20.92 -1.88
CA ALA A 138 -8.68 19.92 -2.36
C ALA A 138 -9.53 19.30 -1.23
N ILE A 139 -9.15 19.45 0.05
CA ILE A 139 -9.84 18.80 1.18
C ILE A 139 -11.31 19.24 1.28
N GLY A 140 -11.57 20.56 1.27
CA GLY A 140 -12.93 21.11 1.38
C GLY A 140 -13.86 20.60 0.26
N PRO A 141 -13.51 20.83 -1.02
CA PRO A 141 -14.30 20.35 -2.15
C PRO A 141 -14.54 18.83 -2.13
N ARG A 142 -13.53 18.03 -1.74
CA ARG A 142 -13.70 16.57 -1.63
C ARG A 142 -14.71 16.17 -0.57
N LYS A 143 -14.71 16.85 0.59
CA LYS A 143 -15.69 16.59 1.65
C LYS A 143 -17.11 16.95 1.22
N GLU A 144 -17.30 18.08 0.54
CA GLU A 144 -18.61 18.51 0.03
C GLU A 144 -19.18 17.55 -1.00
N MET A 145 -18.33 16.99 -1.88
CA MET A 145 -18.77 16.06 -2.91
C MET A 145 -19.22 14.70 -2.34
N ALA A 146 -18.59 14.22 -1.27
CA ALA A 146 -18.89 12.94 -0.62
C ALA A 146 -18.96 11.71 -1.56
N VAL A 147 -18.33 11.79 -2.74
CA VAL A 147 -18.25 10.71 -3.73
C VAL A 147 -16.79 10.42 -4.08
N ARG A 148 -16.53 9.20 -4.56
CA ARG A 148 -15.20 8.83 -5.06
C ARG A 148 -14.85 9.66 -6.30
N THR A 149 -13.60 10.11 -6.36
CA THR A 149 -13.05 10.87 -7.49
C THR A 149 -11.66 10.35 -7.83
N ILE A 150 -11.02 10.93 -8.85
CA ILE A 150 -9.61 10.66 -9.18
C ILE A 150 -8.68 10.80 -7.95
N PHE A 151 -9.00 11.67 -6.99
CA PHE A 151 -8.18 11.84 -5.78
C PHE A 151 -8.16 10.63 -4.85
N ASN A 152 -9.07 9.66 -5.02
CA ASN A 152 -9.04 8.39 -4.28
C ASN A 152 -7.95 7.45 -4.77
N VAL A 153 -7.49 7.61 -6.02
CA VAL A 153 -6.44 6.76 -6.61
C VAL A 153 -5.11 7.50 -6.81
N LEU A 154 -5.07 8.82 -6.60
CA LEU A 154 -3.84 9.61 -6.75
C LEU A 154 -2.86 9.44 -5.59
N GLY A 155 -3.33 9.22 -4.36
CA GLY A 155 -2.46 9.12 -3.17
C GLY A 155 -1.34 8.09 -3.33
N PRO A 156 -1.65 6.84 -3.73
CA PRO A 156 -0.64 5.83 -3.98
C PRO A 156 0.28 6.11 -5.19
N LEU A 157 -0.08 7.04 -6.07
CA LEU A 157 0.76 7.40 -7.22
C LEU A 157 1.77 8.49 -6.88
N THR A 158 1.70 9.07 -5.68
CA THR A 158 2.43 10.30 -5.32
C THR A 158 3.42 10.11 -4.17
N ASN A 159 3.92 8.88 -3.98
CA ASN A 159 4.94 8.55 -2.98
C ASN A 159 6.10 9.57 -2.98
N PRO A 160 6.32 10.32 -1.88
CA PRO A 160 7.34 11.37 -1.83
C PRO A 160 8.79 10.87 -1.96
N ALA A 161 9.04 9.58 -1.76
CA ALA A 161 10.37 8.98 -1.88
C ALA A 161 10.72 8.53 -3.30
N GLY A 162 9.77 8.63 -4.26
CA GLY A 162 10.00 8.21 -5.64
C GLY A 162 10.42 6.74 -5.73
N THR A 163 9.69 5.90 -5.00
CA THR A 163 9.97 4.49 -4.85
C THR A 163 9.81 3.74 -6.18
N PRO A 164 10.81 2.94 -6.61
CA PRO A 164 10.73 2.24 -7.89
C PRO A 164 9.78 1.04 -7.86
N ASN A 165 9.58 0.42 -6.71
CA ASN A 165 8.80 -0.81 -6.58
C ASN A 165 7.57 -0.63 -5.67
N GLN A 166 6.42 -1.22 -6.00
CA GLN A 166 5.19 -0.93 -5.26
C GLN A 166 4.22 -2.12 -5.21
N LEU A 167 3.76 -2.46 -4.01
CA LEU A 167 2.58 -3.29 -3.79
C LEU A 167 1.39 -2.35 -3.57
N LEU A 168 0.49 -2.30 -4.56
CA LEU A 168 -0.62 -1.36 -4.60
C LEU A 168 -1.98 -2.06 -4.53
N GLY A 169 -2.63 -1.92 -3.39
CA GLY A 169 -4.04 -2.26 -3.22
C GLY A 169 -5.00 -1.31 -3.92
N VAL A 170 -5.99 -1.83 -4.64
CA VAL A 170 -7.11 -1.03 -5.18
C VAL A 170 -8.48 -1.53 -4.71
N TYR A 171 -9.38 -0.60 -4.39
CA TYR A 171 -10.75 -0.91 -3.93
C TYR A 171 -11.67 -1.50 -5.02
N SER A 172 -11.25 -1.49 -6.29
CA SER A 172 -12.04 -1.96 -7.43
C SER A 172 -11.15 -2.49 -8.53
N GLU A 173 -11.52 -3.64 -9.09
CA GLU A 173 -10.83 -4.30 -10.21
C GLU A 173 -10.58 -3.37 -11.41
N GLU A 174 -11.46 -2.38 -11.62
CA GLU A 174 -11.34 -1.43 -12.74
C GLU A 174 -10.03 -0.61 -12.71
N TRP A 175 -9.37 -0.51 -11.55
CA TRP A 175 -8.14 0.24 -11.37
C TRP A 175 -6.86 -0.57 -11.54
N LEU A 176 -6.94 -1.90 -11.68
CA LEU A 176 -5.77 -2.78 -11.81
C LEU A 176 -4.84 -2.34 -12.96
N GLU A 177 -5.33 -2.45 -14.20
CA GLU A 177 -4.56 -2.10 -15.40
C GLU A 177 -4.29 -0.59 -15.55
N PRO A 178 -5.26 0.31 -15.31
CA PRO A 178 -5.02 1.75 -15.42
C PRO A 178 -3.91 2.27 -14.51
N LEU A 179 -3.84 1.80 -13.25
CA LEU A 179 -2.80 2.26 -12.32
C LEU A 179 -1.43 1.66 -12.63
N ALA A 180 -1.36 0.39 -13.06
CA ALA A 180 -0.10 -0.21 -13.53
C ALA A 180 0.48 0.57 -14.73
N GLU A 181 -0.36 0.94 -15.70
CA GLU A 181 0.03 1.76 -16.85
C GLU A 181 0.49 3.17 -16.48
N VAL A 182 -0.14 3.80 -15.48
CA VAL A 182 0.29 5.10 -14.97
C VAL A 182 1.64 4.98 -14.28
N LEU A 183 1.83 3.99 -13.40
CA LEU A 183 3.09 3.77 -12.69
C LEU A 183 4.24 3.45 -13.64
N LYS A 184 3.98 2.65 -14.69
CA LYS A 184 4.93 2.43 -15.79
C LYS A 184 5.39 3.73 -16.45
N LYS A 185 4.45 4.62 -16.79
CA LYS A 185 4.78 5.94 -17.39
C LYS A 185 5.50 6.88 -16.42
N LEU A 186 5.24 6.74 -15.13
CA LEU A 186 5.91 7.48 -14.06
C LEU A 186 7.29 6.90 -13.69
N GLY A 187 7.74 5.84 -14.37
CA GLY A 187 9.08 5.28 -14.24
C GLY A 187 9.25 4.22 -13.15
N SER A 188 8.15 3.59 -12.70
CA SER A 188 8.25 2.43 -11.79
C SER A 188 8.89 1.22 -12.48
N ASN A 189 9.56 0.40 -11.67
CA ASN A 189 10.29 -0.79 -12.09
C ASN A 189 9.46 -2.07 -11.90
N HIS A 190 9.20 -2.45 -10.65
CA HIS A 190 8.38 -3.63 -10.31
C HIS A 190 7.14 -3.22 -9.51
N VAL A 191 5.95 -3.36 -10.10
CA VAL A 191 4.69 -2.98 -9.43
C VAL A 191 3.74 -4.16 -9.46
N MET A 192 3.10 -4.42 -8.33
CA MET A 192 1.98 -5.35 -8.27
C MET A 192 0.73 -4.60 -7.80
N VAL A 193 -0.20 -4.35 -8.72
CA VAL A 193 -1.51 -3.77 -8.41
C VAL A 193 -2.47 -4.91 -8.15
N ILE A 194 -3.18 -4.88 -7.01
CA ILE A 194 -3.97 -6.02 -6.54
C ILE A 194 -5.39 -5.62 -6.14
N HIS A 195 -6.32 -6.55 -6.32
CA HIS A 195 -7.70 -6.45 -5.85
C HIS A 195 -8.23 -7.84 -5.53
N SER A 196 -8.72 -8.06 -4.31
CA SER A 196 -9.30 -9.34 -3.92
C SER A 196 -10.78 -9.43 -4.26
N GLU A 197 -11.25 -10.62 -4.62
CA GLU A 197 -12.64 -10.84 -5.07
C GLU A 197 -13.68 -10.60 -3.96
N ASP A 198 -13.25 -10.60 -2.69
CA ASP A 198 -14.05 -10.19 -1.52
C ASP A 198 -14.06 -8.66 -1.29
N GLY A 199 -13.42 -7.90 -2.17
CA GLY A 199 -13.42 -6.43 -2.17
C GLY A 199 -12.22 -5.79 -1.48
N LEU A 200 -11.34 -6.57 -0.84
CA LEU A 200 -10.16 -6.02 -0.18
C LEU A 200 -9.19 -5.38 -1.18
N ASP A 201 -8.58 -4.27 -0.74
CA ASP A 201 -7.40 -3.69 -1.38
C ASP A 201 -6.09 -4.28 -0.81
N GLU A 202 -6.12 -5.54 -0.40
CA GLU A 202 -4.99 -6.32 0.10
C GLU A 202 -5.08 -7.73 -0.51
N ILE A 203 -4.01 -8.54 -0.44
CA ILE A 203 -4.08 -9.97 -0.80
C ILE A 203 -4.87 -10.67 0.29
N SER A 204 -5.99 -11.28 -0.09
CA SER A 204 -6.92 -11.88 0.86
C SER A 204 -6.54 -13.31 1.22
N ILE A 205 -6.87 -13.70 2.46
CA ILE A 205 -6.89 -15.10 2.90
C ILE A 205 -8.24 -15.77 2.68
N ALA A 206 -9.29 -15.02 2.36
CA ALA A 206 -10.66 -15.54 2.23
C ALA A 206 -11.06 -15.75 0.76
N ALA A 207 -10.47 -15.00 -0.17
CA ALA A 207 -10.83 -14.99 -1.59
C ALA A 207 -9.59 -15.00 -2.51
N PRO A 208 -9.73 -15.41 -3.77
CA PRO A 208 -8.70 -15.16 -4.78
C PRO A 208 -8.41 -13.66 -4.93
N THR A 209 -7.18 -13.33 -5.32
CA THR A 209 -6.73 -11.97 -5.60
C THR A 209 -6.34 -11.85 -7.07
N LYS A 210 -6.92 -10.87 -7.75
CA LYS A 210 -6.52 -10.47 -9.10
C LYS A 210 -5.31 -9.56 -9.02
N VAL A 211 -4.36 -9.80 -9.91
CA VAL A 211 -3.07 -9.13 -9.95
C VAL A 211 -2.86 -8.54 -11.34
N CYS A 212 -2.42 -7.29 -11.39
CA CYS A 212 -1.85 -6.65 -12.57
C CYS A 212 -0.44 -6.22 -12.22
N GLU A 213 0.53 -6.91 -12.81
CA GLU A 213 1.93 -6.81 -12.46
C GLU A 213 2.73 -6.16 -13.59
N LEU A 214 3.55 -5.17 -13.24
CA LEU A 214 4.57 -4.56 -14.09
C LEU A 214 5.93 -5.11 -13.69
N VAL A 215 6.64 -5.77 -14.62
CA VAL A 215 8.04 -6.21 -14.46
C VAL A 215 8.77 -5.97 -15.77
N ASP A 216 9.97 -5.38 -15.72
CA ASP A 216 10.80 -5.09 -16.91
C ASP A 216 10.06 -4.34 -18.03
N GLY A 217 9.12 -3.47 -17.64
CA GLY A 217 8.30 -2.70 -18.59
C GLY A 217 7.15 -3.50 -19.23
N GLU A 218 6.99 -4.78 -18.94
CA GLU A 218 5.85 -5.60 -19.37
C GLU A 218 4.76 -5.63 -18.30
N ILE A 219 3.50 -5.53 -18.72
CA ILE A 219 2.35 -5.67 -17.83
C ILE A 219 1.69 -7.02 -18.09
N LYS A 220 1.49 -7.81 -17.04
CA LYS A 220 0.83 -9.12 -17.07
C LYS A 220 -0.28 -9.17 -16.01
N THR A 221 -1.37 -9.85 -16.35
CA THR A 221 -2.50 -10.05 -15.43
C THR A 221 -2.67 -11.54 -15.13
N TYR A 222 -2.92 -11.85 -13.87
CA TYR A 222 -3.15 -13.21 -13.39
C TYR A 222 -3.94 -13.16 -12.07
N SER A 223 -4.26 -14.34 -11.53
CA SER A 223 -4.88 -14.48 -10.23
C SER A 223 -4.07 -15.41 -9.35
N ILE A 224 -4.07 -15.12 -8.05
CA ILE A 224 -3.47 -15.95 -7.01
C ILE A 224 -4.54 -16.31 -5.98
N LYS A 225 -4.36 -17.40 -5.27
CA LYS A 225 -5.24 -17.81 -4.16
C LYS A 225 -4.42 -18.24 -2.95
N PRO A 226 -4.99 -18.19 -1.72
CA PRO A 226 -4.30 -18.62 -0.50
C PRO A 226 -3.65 -20.01 -0.60
N GLU A 227 -4.34 -20.94 -1.26
CA GLU A 227 -3.89 -22.33 -1.39
C GLU A 227 -2.65 -22.49 -2.27
N ASP A 228 -2.35 -21.53 -3.16
CA ASP A 228 -1.11 -21.55 -3.96
C ASP A 228 0.14 -21.43 -3.06
N PHE A 229 -0.03 -20.97 -1.82
CA PHE A 229 1.04 -20.70 -0.86
C PHE A 229 0.90 -21.49 0.45
N ASN A 230 0.08 -22.55 0.42
CA ASN A 230 -0.25 -23.38 1.58
C ASN A 230 -0.87 -22.59 2.75
N VAL A 231 -1.66 -21.56 2.44
CA VAL A 231 -2.46 -20.82 3.41
C VAL A 231 -3.89 -21.34 3.38
N GLU A 232 -4.41 -21.75 4.53
CA GLU A 232 -5.80 -22.16 4.68
C GLU A 232 -6.71 -20.93 4.60
N ARG A 233 -7.90 -21.08 4.02
CA ARG A 233 -8.84 -19.96 3.94
C ARG A 233 -9.32 -19.55 5.32
N GLY A 234 -9.17 -18.28 5.64
CA GLY A 234 -9.71 -17.68 6.86
C GLY A 234 -11.00 -16.89 6.62
N SER A 235 -11.58 -16.35 7.70
CA SER A 235 -12.70 -15.41 7.62
C SER A 235 -12.22 -13.97 7.78
N LEU A 236 -12.74 -13.06 6.95
CA LEU A 236 -12.50 -11.63 7.13
C LEU A 236 -13.09 -11.07 8.42
N SER A 237 -14.11 -11.74 9.00
CA SER A 237 -14.67 -11.33 10.30
C SER A 237 -13.62 -11.32 11.40
N ASP A 238 -12.65 -12.24 11.32
CA ASP A 238 -11.65 -12.46 12.36
C ASP A 238 -10.51 -11.42 12.28
N LEU A 239 -10.53 -10.58 11.23
CA LEU A 239 -9.55 -9.54 10.96
C LEU A 239 -10.08 -8.14 11.24
N LYS A 240 -11.37 -8.00 11.59
CA LYS A 240 -12.00 -6.72 11.88
C LYS A 240 -11.53 -6.17 13.21
N VAL A 241 -11.38 -4.85 13.25
CA VAL A 241 -11.02 -4.09 14.45
C VAL A 241 -11.85 -2.82 14.52
N ASP A 242 -12.15 -2.37 15.73
CA ASP A 242 -12.97 -1.18 15.97
C ASP A 242 -12.14 0.02 16.50
N SER A 243 -10.84 -0.17 16.74
CA SER A 243 -9.93 0.87 17.21
C SER A 243 -8.49 0.71 16.72
N ALA A 244 -7.67 1.76 16.91
CA ALA A 244 -6.24 1.69 16.63
C ALA A 244 -5.50 0.76 17.60
N GLU A 245 -5.96 0.66 18.85
CA GLU A 245 -5.41 -0.22 19.88
C GLU A 245 -5.68 -1.69 19.57
N GLU A 246 -6.89 -2.02 19.08
CA GLU A 246 -7.21 -3.36 18.60
C GLU A 246 -6.40 -3.72 17.34
N SER A 247 -6.27 -2.77 16.40
CA SER A 247 -5.40 -2.93 15.24
C SER A 247 -3.96 -3.23 15.69
N LEU A 248 -3.44 -2.47 16.66
CA LEU A 248 -2.09 -2.67 17.20
C LEU A 248 -1.92 -4.04 17.85
N SER A 249 -2.88 -4.47 18.66
CA SER A 249 -2.86 -5.79 19.29
C SER A 249 -2.82 -6.91 18.24
N MET A 250 -3.61 -6.79 17.17
CA MET A 250 -3.63 -7.77 16.08
C MET A 250 -2.34 -7.77 15.26
N VAL A 251 -1.77 -6.58 14.97
CA VAL A 251 -0.44 -6.46 14.35
C VAL A 251 0.62 -7.13 15.22
N GLN A 252 0.65 -6.84 16.52
CA GLN A 252 1.62 -7.42 17.44
C GLN A 252 1.50 -8.94 17.49
N SER A 253 0.28 -9.47 17.58
CA SER A 253 0.01 -10.93 17.53
C SER A 253 0.58 -11.58 16.27
N ALA A 254 0.36 -10.97 15.09
CA ALA A 254 0.91 -11.46 13.84
C ALA A 254 2.46 -11.43 13.82
N LEU A 255 3.07 -10.33 14.28
CA LEU A 255 4.53 -10.17 14.33
C LEU A 255 5.20 -11.06 15.39
N GLU A 256 4.47 -11.46 16.43
CA GLU A 256 4.88 -12.43 17.45
C GLU A 256 4.73 -13.89 17.01
N ASN A 257 4.38 -14.10 15.73
CA ASN A 257 4.20 -15.41 15.13
C ASN A 257 3.05 -16.23 15.77
N GLN A 258 2.05 -15.57 16.37
CA GLN A 258 0.86 -16.26 16.87
C GLN A 258 0.10 -16.88 15.69
N PRO A 259 -0.21 -18.19 15.71
CA PRO A 259 -0.96 -18.81 14.64
C PRO A 259 -2.35 -18.21 14.47
N GLY A 260 -2.75 -17.93 13.23
CA GLY A 260 -4.10 -17.53 12.91
C GLY A 260 -4.21 -16.57 11.72
N PRO A 261 -5.46 -16.19 11.36
CA PRO A 261 -5.76 -15.38 10.19
C PRO A 261 -4.91 -14.10 10.04
N ALA A 262 -4.67 -13.38 11.15
CA ALA A 262 -3.90 -12.15 11.16
C ALA A 262 -2.44 -12.37 10.73
N ARG A 263 -1.79 -13.43 11.20
CA ARG A 263 -0.43 -13.77 10.79
C ARG A 263 -0.40 -14.20 9.32
N ASP A 264 -1.35 -15.02 8.92
CA ASP A 264 -1.35 -15.62 7.59
C ASP A 264 -1.60 -14.57 6.49
N ILE A 265 -2.49 -13.60 6.72
CA ILE A 265 -2.68 -12.48 5.77
C ILE A 265 -1.47 -11.54 5.70
N VAL A 266 -0.78 -11.35 6.83
CA VAL A 266 0.47 -10.57 6.86
C VAL A 266 1.57 -11.29 6.09
N ILE A 267 1.69 -12.62 6.21
CA ILE A 267 2.64 -13.42 5.43
C ILE A 267 2.37 -13.25 3.93
N MET A 268 1.11 -13.32 3.49
CA MET A 268 0.78 -13.20 2.07
C MET A 268 1.15 -11.82 1.51
N ASN A 269 0.76 -10.75 2.19
CA ASN A 269 1.03 -9.37 1.74
C ASN A 269 2.52 -8.99 1.86
N ALA A 270 3.18 -9.36 2.96
CA ALA A 270 4.61 -9.13 3.12
C ALA A 270 5.44 -9.96 2.13
N GLY A 271 5.05 -11.20 1.86
CA GLY A 271 5.75 -12.06 0.90
C GLY A 271 5.67 -11.53 -0.53
N ALA A 272 4.50 -11.03 -0.92
CA ALA A 272 4.33 -10.27 -2.14
C ALA A 272 5.22 -9.03 -2.20
N ALA A 273 5.31 -8.26 -1.11
CA ALA A 273 6.17 -7.09 -1.06
C ALA A 273 7.68 -7.44 -1.11
N ILE A 274 8.10 -8.56 -0.53
CA ILE A 274 9.48 -9.10 -0.60
C ILE A 274 9.82 -9.50 -2.03
N TYR A 275 8.88 -10.13 -2.74
CA TYR A 275 9.02 -10.44 -4.16
C TYR A 275 9.12 -9.17 -5.00
N VAL A 276 8.21 -8.21 -4.81
CA VAL A 276 8.23 -6.89 -5.49
C VAL A 276 9.51 -6.09 -5.17
N ALA A 277 10.13 -6.33 -4.02
CA ALA A 277 11.41 -5.73 -3.67
C ALA A 277 12.59 -6.26 -4.50
N GLY A 278 12.45 -7.41 -5.16
CA GLY A 278 13.57 -8.14 -5.78
C GLY A 278 14.40 -8.96 -4.78
N ILE A 279 13.91 -9.17 -3.55
CA ILE A 279 14.61 -9.99 -2.53
C ILE A 279 14.35 -11.48 -2.75
N ALA A 280 13.20 -11.81 -3.32
CA ALA A 280 12.82 -13.16 -3.72
C ALA A 280 12.52 -13.20 -5.22
N ASN A 281 12.78 -14.31 -5.89
CA ASN A 281 12.56 -14.43 -7.34
C ASN A 281 11.12 -14.82 -7.69
N THR A 282 10.38 -15.34 -6.72
CA THR A 282 8.98 -15.75 -6.89
C THR A 282 8.13 -15.33 -5.69
N LEU A 283 6.82 -15.22 -5.89
CA LEU A 283 5.87 -15.00 -4.79
C LEU A 283 5.98 -16.07 -3.70
N SER A 284 6.15 -17.34 -4.06
CA SER A 284 6.30 -18.43 -3.10
C SER A 284 7.57 -18.29 -2.25
N GLU A 285 8.71 -17.94 -2.87
CA GLU A 285 9.93 -17.63 -2.13
C GLU A 285 9.75 -16.42 -1.19
N GLY A 286 9.04 -15.38 -1.65
CA GLY A 286 8.70 -14.22 -0.84
C GLY A 286 7.88 -14.58 0.39
N MET A 287 6.85 -15.43 0.24
CA MET A 287 6.03 -15.88 1.36
C MET A 287 6.79 -16.77 2.36
N GLU A 288 7.66 -17.67 1.87
CA GLU A 288 8.53 -18.46 2.76
C GLU A 288 9.51 -17.55 3.53
N LYS A 289 10.04 -16.50 2.88
CA LYS A 289 10.88 -15.51 3.56
C LYS A 289 10.11 -14.73 4.62
N ALA A 290 8.87 -14.33 4.33
CA ALA A 290 8.00 -13.66 5.31
C ALA A 290 7.76 -14.55 6.54
N LYS A 291 7.46 -15.85 6.33
CA LYS A 291 7.32 -16.84 7.42
C LYS A 291 8.59 -16.94 8.26
N GLU A 292 9.75 -17.05 7.63
CA GLU A 292 11.05 -17.14 8.31
C GLU A 292 11.29 -15.92 9.22
N VAL A 293 11.08 -14.72 8.69
CA VAL A 293 11.37 -13.44 9.35
C VAL A 293 10.41 -13.16 10.50
N ILE A 294 9.12 -13.50 10.35
CA ILE A 294 8.15 -13.42 11.46
C ILE A 294 8.54 -14.42 12.55
N LYS A 295 8.81 -15.68 12.18
CA LYS A 295 9.20 -16.72 13.14
C LYS A 295 10.48 -16.37 13.91
N SER A 296 11.42 -15.66 13.30
CA SER A 296 12.66 -15.26 13.95
C SER A 296 12.51 -14.08 14.92
N GLY A 297 11.33 -13.44 15.01
CA GLY A 297 11.09 -12.25 15.85
C GLY A 297 11.61 -10.93 15.29
N LYS A 298 12.34 -10.95 14.17
CA LYS A 298 12.98 -9.76 13.58
C LYS A 298 11.96 -8.74 13.07
N ALA A 299 10.79 -9.20 12.63
CA ALA A 299 9.71 -8.30 12.21
C ALA A 299 9.19 -7.45 13.39
N LYS A 300 9.02 -8.05 14.58
CA LYS A 300 8.64 -7.33 15.80
C LYS A 300 9.72 -6.30 16.21
N GLU A 301 10.99 -6.67 16.08
CA GLU A 301 12.11 -5.75 16.36
C GLU A 301 12.08 -4.50 15.47
N LYS A 302 11.61 -4.61 14.21
CA LYS A 302 11.49 -3.44 13.32
C LYS A 302 10.45 -2.43 13.77
N LEU A 303 9.34 -2.87 14.37
CA LEU A 303 8.38 -1.94 14.98
C LEU A 303 9.03 -1.19 16.15
N ALA A 304 9.72 -1.91 17.04
CA ALA A 304 10.42 -1.31 18.17
C ALA A 304 11.52 -0.32 17.72
N ALA A 305 12.31 -0.69 16.70
CA ALA A 305 13.36 0.16 16.15
C ALA A 305 12.80 1.45 15.53
N LEU A 306 11.66 1.39 14.84
CA LEU A 306 10.99 2.59 14.32
C LEU A 306 10.52 3.50 15.46
N VAL A 307 9.91 2.95 16.51
CA VAL A 307 9.52 3.72 17.70
C VAL A 307 10.75 4.39 18.31
N GLU A 308 11.78 3.63 18.64
CA GLU A 308 13.01 4.15 19.26
C GLU A 308 13.66 5.25 18.41
N LYS A 309 13.87 5.00 17.12
CA LYS A 309 14.51 5.96 16.21
C LYS A 309 13.71 7.25 16.09
N THR A 310 12.40 7.17 15.87
CA THR A 310 11.55 8.36 15.68
C THR A 310 11.42 9.19 16.95
N GLN A 311 11.54 8.57 18.12
CA GLN A 311 11.55 9.25 19.42
C GLN A 311 12.84 10.04 19.68
N THR A 312 13.98 9.67 19.06
CA THR A 312 15.21 10.47 19.18
C THR A 312 15.11 11.87 18.55
N TYR A 313 14.10 12.10 17.70
CA TYR A 313 13.83 13.39 17.07
C TYR A 313 12.86 14.26 17.87
N GLN A 314 12.27 13.74 18.96
CA GLN A 314 11.52 14.56 19.90
C GLN A 314 12.52 15.33 20.77
N ALA A 315 12.75 16.59 20.40
CA ALA A 315 13.48 17.55 21.23
C ALA A 315 12.58 18.10 22.35
#